data_AF-R4LCW3-F1
#
_entry.id   AF-R4LCW3-F1
#
_cell.length_a   1.000
_cell.length_b   1.000
_cell.length_c   1.000
_cell.angle_alpha   90.00
_cell.angle_beta   90.00
_cell.angle_gamma   90.00
#
_symmetry.space_group_name_H-M   'P 1'
#
loop_
_entity.id
_entity.type
_entity.pdbx_description
1 polymer ?
#
loop_
_entity_poly.entity_id
_entity_poly.type
_entity_poly.pdbx_seq_one_letter_code
_entity_poly.pdbx_strand_id
1 'polypeptide(L)'
;MGLFTLVEARAELARLQPVLAEIVTVRADMVELSAALAVGGQPSPLGGLPERKAAEARLNELMTAVQETGAELKGIAPLLVDFPGELDGVPVLLCWLEGETGLGWYHRADLGFGGRRPLP
;
A
#
# COMPACT_ATOMS: atom_id res chain seq x y z
N MET A 1 15.26 11.05 3.58
CA MET A 1 13.90 11.24 3.05
C MET A 1 13.44 12.62 3.43
N GLY A 2 12.96 13.43 2.47
CA GLY A 2 12.35 14.73 2.75
C GLY A 2 10.87 14.58 3.13
N LEU A 3 10.28 15.65 3.68
CA LEU A 3 8.83 15.72 3.89
C LEU A 3 8.13 16.07 2.58
N PHE A 4 6.98 15.45 2.33
CA PHE A 4 6.09 15.78 1.24
C PHE A 4 5.23 17.00 1.58
N THR A 5 5.07 17.91 0.62
CA THR A 5 3.92 18.80 0.58
C THR A 5 2.67 18.02 0.16
N LEU A 6 1.47 18.57 0.43
CA LEU A 6 0.23 17.94 -0.02
C LEU A 6 0.16 17.78 -1.55
N VAL A 7 0.71 18.73 -2.30
CA VAL A 7 0.74 18.67 -3.77
C VAL A 7 1.64 17.53 -4.24
N GLU A 8 2.84 17.41 -3.67
CA GLU A 8 3.76 16.33 -4.00
C GLU A 8 3.19 14.96 -3.61
N ALA A 9 2.59 14.82 -2.43
CA ALA A 9 1.97 13.56 -2.00
C ALA A 9 0.80 13.14 -2.89
N ARG A 10 -0.03 14.09 -3.36
CA ARG A 10 -1.10 13.80 -4.33
C ARG A 10 -0.54 13.34 -5.67
N ALA A 11 0.48 14.03 -6.17
CA ALA A 11 1.14 13.65 -7.42
C ALA A 11 1.79 12.26 -7.28
N GLU A 12 2.46 11.99 -6.16
CA GLU A 12 3.10 10.72 -5.89
C GLU A 12 2.10 9.58 -5.77
N LEU A 13 1.00 9.78 -5.04
CA LEU A 13 -0.09 8.80 -4.99
C LEU A 13 -0.61 8.48 -6.40
N ALA A 14 -0.79 9.48 -7.25
CA ALA A 14 -1.23 9.25 -8.63
C ALA A 14 -0.22 8.44 -9.45
N ARG A 15 1.09 8.65 -9.26
CA ARG A 15 2.14 7.81 -9.88
C ARG A 15 2.14 6.39 -9.32
N LEU A 16 1.86 6.22 -8.03
CA LEU A 16 1.82 4.93 -7.35
C LEU A 16 0.54 4.14 -7.60
N GLN A 17 -0.56 4.75 -8.04
CA GLN A 17 -1.85 4.06 -8.26
C GLN A 17 -1.73 2.75 -9.06
N PRO A 18 -1.03 2.68 -10.21
CA PRO A 18 -0.84 1.42 -10.93
C PRO A 18 -0.09 0.35 -10.10
N VAL A 19 0.94 0.76 -9.34
CA VAL A 19 1.73 -0.12 -8.48
C VAL A 19 0.87 -0.65 -7.34
N LEU A 20 0.08 0.21 -6.68
CA LEU A 20 -0.82 -0.16 -5.60
C LEU A 20 -1.93 -1.11 -6.09
N ALA A 21 -2.48 -0.87 -7.27
CA ALA A 21 -3.46 -1.77 -7.90
C ALA A 21 -2.86 -3.15 -8.22
N GLU A 22 -1.61 -3.19 -8.66
CA GLU A 22 -0.89 -4.44 -8.89
C GLU A 22 -0.64 -5.19 -7.57
N ILE A 23 -0.27 -4.49 -6.50
CA ILE A 23 -0.13 -5.10 -5.15
C ILE A 23 -1.44 -5.77 -4.73
N VAL A 24 -2.59 -5.10 -4.93
CA VAL A 24 -3.92 -5.68 -4.60
C VAL A 24 -4.16 -6.97 -5.39
N THR A 25 -3.83 -6.97 -6.69
CA THR A 25 -3.99 -8.14 -7.57
C THR A 25 -3.09 -9.29 -7.12
N VAL A 26 -1.78 -9.05 -6.99
CA VAL A 26 -0.80 -10.08 -6.61
C VAL A 26 -1.09 -10.64 -5.23
N ARG A 27 -1.51 -9.79 -4.28
CA ARG A 27 -1.96 -10.22 -2.95
C ARG A 27 -3.15 -11.18 -3.03
N ALA A 28 -4.14 -10.90 -3.89
CA ALA A 28 -5.29 -11.78 -4.08
C ALA A 28 -4.87 -13.13 -4.68
N ASP A 29 -4.00 -13.10 -5.70
CA ASP A 29 -3.45 -14.32 -6.31
C ASP A 29 -2.67 -15.16 -5.29
N MET A 30 -1.88 -14.51 -4.42
CA MET A 30 -1.16 -15.20 -3.34
C MET A 30 -2.10 -15.90 -2.35
N VAL A 31 -3.25 -15.31 -2.03
CA VAL A 31 -4.26 -15.93 -1.15
C VAL A 31 -4.85 -17.17 -1.81
N GLU A 32 -5.27 -17.07 -3.06
CA GLU A 32 -5.81 -18.18 -3.87
C GLU A 32 -4.80 -19.32 -3.99
N LEU A 33 -3.55 -19.02 -4.39
CA LEU A 33 -2.47 -20.00 -4.51
C LEU A 33 -2.14 -20.66 -3.17
N SER A 34 -2.16 -19.89 -2.07
CA SER A 34 -1.91 -20.45 -0.74
C SER A 34 -3.03 -21.38 -0.27
N ALA A 35 -4.29 -21.07 -0.61
CA ALA A 35 -5.42 -21.95 -0.35
C ALA A 35 -5.35 -23.25 -1.16
N ALA A 36 -4.95 -23.18 -2.44
CA ALA A 36 -4.77 -24.35 -3.30
C ALA A 36 -3.64 -25.29 -2.81
N LEU A 37 -2.58 -24.72 -2.23
CA LEU A 37 -1.44 -25.46 -1.69
C LEU A 37 -1.64 -25.99 -0.27
N ALA A 38 -2.71 -25.59 0.42
CA ALA A 38 -3.04 -26.09 1.74
C ALA A 38 -3.44 -27.58 1.69
N VAL A 39 -3.35 -28.28 2.83
CA VAL A 39 -3.77 -29.69 2.92
C VAL A 39 -5.27 -29.79 2.61
N GLY A 40 -5.62 -30.55 1.57
CA GLY A 40 -7.00 -30.66 1.09
C GLY A 40 -7.46 -29.52 0.17
N GLY A 41 -6.55 -28.59 -0.19
CA GLY A 41 -6.80 -27.54 -1.16
C GLY A 41 -7.15 -28.08 -2.55
N GLN A 42 -7.98 -27.34 -3.28
CA GLN A 42 -8.30 -27.66 -4.67
C GLN A 42 -7.29 -27.01 -5.61
N PRO A 43 -6.94 -27.63 -6.76
CA PRO A 43 -6.08 -27.01 -7.75
C PRO A 43 -6.61 -25.65 -8.20
N SER A 44 -5.74 -24.64 -8.24
CA SER A 44 -6.08 -23.32 -8.75
C SER A 44 -5.69 -23.19 -10.23
N PRO A 45 -6.48 -22.50 -11.08
CA PRO A 45 -6.05 -22.14 -12.42
C PRO A 45 -4.85 -21.19 -12.44
N LEU A 46 -4.52 -20.55 -11.31
CA LEU A 46 -3.34 -19.68 -11.17
C LEU A 46 -2.03 -20.47 -11.06
N GLY A 47 -2.07 -21.81 -10.96
CA GLY A 47 -0.89 -22.67 -10.87
C GLY A 47 -0.68 -23.25 -9.48
N GLY A 48 0.57 -23.39 -9.07
CA GLY A 48 0.97 -24.03 -7.83
C GLY A 48 2.15 -23.35 -7.15
N LEU A 49 3.06 -24.14 -6.60
CA LEU A 49 4.18 -23.61 -5.82
C LEU A 49 5.09 -22.64 -6.62
N PRO A 50 5.43 -22.89 -7.90
CA PRO A 50 6.23 -21.95 -8.68
C PRO A 50 5.56 -20.58 -8.82
N GLU A 51 4.26 -20.54 -9.15
CA GLU A 51 3.50 -19.30 -9.33
C GLU A 51 3.32 -18.58 -8.00
N ARG A 52 3.12 -19.31 -6.89
CA ARG A 52 3.09 -18.73 -5.54
C ARG A 52 4.41 -18.04 -5.19
N LYS A 53 5.54 -18.63 -5.60
CA LYS A 53 6.88 -18.06 -5.38
C LYS A 53 7.15 -16.86 -6.29
N ALA A 54 6.67 -16.89 -7.53
CA ALA A 54 6.73 -15.74 -8.42
C ALA A 54 5.91 -14.56 -7.90
N ALA A 55 4.68 -14.82 -7.43
CA ALA A 55 3.81 -13.80 -6.82
C ALA A 55 4.43 -13.20 -5.55
N GLU A 56 5.04 -14.02 -4.70
CA GLU A 56 5.79 -13.56 -3.51
C GLU A 56 6.95 -12.63 -3.89
N ALA A 57 7.76 -13.01 -4.89
CA ALA A 57 8.85 -12.16 -5.38
C ALA A 57 8.33 -10.84 -5.96
N ARG A 58 7.26 -10.90 -6.77
CA ARG A 58 6.65 -9.73 -7.38
C ARG A 58 6.08 -8.77 -6.34
N LEU A 59 5.41 -9.29 -5.31
CA LEU A 59 4.91 -8.47 -4.20
C LEU A 59 6.05 -7.72 -3.51
N ASN A 60 7.17 -8.38 -3.26
CA ASN A 60 8.35 -7.74 -2.66
C ASN A 60 8.93 -6.62 -3.53
N GLU A 61 9.01 -6.81 -4.85
CA GLU A 61 9.44 -5.77 -5.79
C GLU A 61 8.52 -4.54 -5.74
N LEU A 62 7.20 -4.76 -5.77
CA LEU A 62 6.22 -3.68 -5.75
C LEU A 62 6.24 -2.91 -4.43
N MET A 63 6.35 -3.61 -3.30
CA MET A 63 6.49 -2.98 -1.99
C MET A 63 7.77 -2.15 -1.90
N THR A 64 8.87 -2.65 -2.48
CA THR A 64 10.14 -1.91 -2.54
C THR A 64 9.98 -0.64 -3.38
N ALA A 65 9.35 -0.73 -4.55
CA ALA A 65 9.10 0.41 -5.42
C ALA A 65 8.27 1.51 -4.71
N VAL A 66 7.30 1.14 -3.88
CA VAL A 66 6.55 2.12 -3.04
C VAL A 66 7.50 2.79 -2.05
N GLN A 67 8.31 2.04 -1.32
CA GLN A 67 9.19 2.57 -0.28
C GLN A 67 10.30 3.48 -0.84
N GLU A 68 10.80 3.20 -2.05
CA GLU A 68 11.81 4.02 -2.74
C GLU A 68 11.32 5.45 -3.06
N THR A 69 10.01 5.67 -3.09
CA THR A 69 9.43 7.02 -3.28
C THR A 69 9.55 7.90 -2.04
N GLY A 70 9.78 7.29 -0.87
CA GLY A 70 9.68 7.93 0.44
C GLY A 70 8.31 7.79 1.10
N ALA A 71 7.32 7.20 0.42
CA ALA A 71 6.07 6.78 1.03
C ALA A 71 6.27 5.56 1.95
N GLU A 72 5.49 5.50 3.01
CA GLU A 72 5.54 4.46 4.02
C GLU A 72 4.37 3.49 3.85
N LEU A 73 4.66 2.26 3.45
CA LEU A 73 3.67 1.18 3.39
C LEU A 73 3.41 0.62 4.80
N LYS A 74 2.31 1.03 5.43
CA LYS A 74 1.94 0.67 6.82
C LYS A 74 1.05 -0.56 6.93
N GLY A 75 0.36 -0.90 5.86
CA GLY A 75 -0.56 -2.03 5.79
C GLY A 75 -0.59 -2.59 4.38
N ILE A 76 -0.79 -3.91 4.27
CA ILE A 76 -0.87 -4.62 2.98
C ILE A 76 -2.22 -5.28 2.75
N ALA A 77 -3.12 -5.32 3.74
CA ALA A 77 -4.46 -5.89 3.64
C ALA A 77 -5.35 -5.33 4.78
N PRO A 78 -5.97 -4.14 4.62
CA PRO A 78 -5.94 -3.29 3.42
C PRO A 78 -4.59 -2.60 3.20
N LEU A 79 -4.35 -2.10 1.99
CA LEU A 79 -3.23 -1.18 1.76
C LEU A 79 -3.44 0.10 2.56
N LEU A 80 -2.41 0.46 3.33
CA LEU A 80 -2.32 1.73 4.02
C LEU A 80 -0.98 2.35 3.68
N VAL A 81 -1.01 3.52 3.05
CA VAL A 81 0.16 4.25 2.59
C VAL A 81 0.16 5.63 3.24
N ASP A 82 1.21 5.92 3.98
CA ASP A 82 1.44 7.23 4.59
C ASP A 82 2.54 7.97 3.82
N PHE A 83 2.33 9.26 3.57
CA PHE A 83 3.34 10.17 3.04
C PHE A 83 3.76 11.10 4.19
N PRO A 84 4.99 10.95 4.73
CA PRO A 84 5.52 11.87 5.74
C PRO A 84 5.52 13.29 5.19
N GLY A 85 4.81 14.21 5.83
CA GLY A 85 4.60 15.55 5.30
C GLY A 85 4.45 16.60 6.38
N GLU A 86 4.07 17.80 5.96
CA GLU A 86 3.82 18.94 6.83
C GLU A 86 2.47 19.59 6.48
N LEU A 87 1.73 19.99 7.52
CA LEU A 87 0.53 20.82 7.40
C LEU A 87 0.65 22.00 8.37
N ASP A 88 0.65 23.22 7.84
CA ASP A 88 0.77 24.46 8.62
C ASP A 88 1.98 24.49 9.60
N GLY A 89 3.15 24.00 9.17
CA GLY A 89 4.35 23.93 10.02
C GLY A 89 4.38 22.73 10.97
N VAL A 90 3.37 21.85 10.94
CA VAL A 90 3.27 20.69 11.82
C VAL A 90 3.54 19.40 11.04
N PRO A 91 4.52 18.57 11.47
CA PRO A 91 4.73 17.26 10.88
C PRO A 91 3.52 16.35 11.04
N VAL A 92 3.09 15.75 9.93
CA VAL A 92 1.95 14.84 9.85
C VAL A 92 2.24 13.67 8.91
N LEU A 93 1.38 12.66 8.93
CA LEU A 93 1.35 11.59 7.95
C LEU A 93 0.10 11.78 7.09
N LEU A 94 0.28 12.14 5.82
CA LEU A 94 -0.81 12.21 4.85
C LEU A 94 -1.14 10.77 4.45
N CYS A 95 -2.35 10.30 4.73
CA CYS A 95 -2.63 8.86 4.72
C CYS A 95 -3.70 8.52 3.68
N TRP A 96 -3.43 7.49 2.90
CA TRP A 96 -4.34 6.91 1.93
C TRP A 96 -4.64 5.46 2.29
N LEU A 97 -5.92 5.11 2.32
CA LEU A 97 -6.40 3.76 2.54
C LEU A 97 -6.92 3.16 1.24
N GLU A 98 -6.67 1.87 1.03
CA GLU A 98 -7.25 1.10 -0.07
C GLU A 98 -8.77 1.37 -0.24
N GLY A 99 -9.17 1.70 -1.46
CA GLY A 99 -10.54 2.07 -1.79
C GLY A 99 -10.83 3.57 -1.77
N GLU A 100 -9.94 4.42 -1.23
CA GLU A 100 -10.09 5.87 -1.30
C GLU A 100 -9.72 6.40 -2.70
N THR A 101 -10.50 7.34 -3.23
CA THR A 101 -10.32 7.90 -4.58
C THR A 101 -9.17 8.90 -4.68
N GLY A 102 -8.57 9.28 -3.56
CA GLY A 102 -7.45 10.21 -3.51
C GLY A 102 -7.00 10.50 -2.08
N LEU A 103 -5.95 11.32 -1.95
CA LEU A 103 -5.39 11.68 -0.65
C LEU A 103 -6.30 12.70 0.05
N GLY A 104 -7.18 12.22 0.94
CA GLY A 104 -8.18 13.05 1.62
C GLY A 104 -7.95 13.23 3.12
N TRP A 105 -6.97 12.54 3.68
CA TRP A 105 -6.81 12.42 5.13
C TRP A 105 -5.36 12.59 5.56
N TYR A 106 -5.20 12.97 6.82
CA TYR A 106 -3.92 12.94 7.50
C TYR A 106 -4.11 12.46 8.94
N HIS A 107 -3.03 12.05 9.59
CA HIS A 107 -3.01 11.89 11.04
C HIS A 107 -1.68 12.37 11.61
N ARG A 108 -1.66 12.64 12.91
CA ARG A 108 -0.41 12.89 13.63
C ARG A 108 0.27 11.56 13.97
N ALA A 109 1.60 11.57 14.06
CA ALA A 109 2.38 10.37 14.36
C ALA A 109 2.06 9.78 15.75
N ASP A 110 1.76 10.61 16.74
CA ASP A 110 1.43 10.20 18.12
C ASP A 110 0.03 9.61 18.28
N LEU A 111 -0.89 9.90 17.35
CA LEU A 111 -2.25 9.37 17.37
C LEU A 111 -2.42 8.13 16.49
N GLY A 112 -1.52 7.94 15.52
CA GLY A 112 -1.62 6.89 14.52
C GLY A 112 -2.86 7.01 13.63
N PHE A 113 -3.08 5.97 12.80
CA PHE A 113 -4.19 5.92 11.83
C PHE A 113 -5.57 6.14 12.45
N GLY A 114 -5.80 5.68 13.69
CA GLY A 114 -7.07 5.89 14.40
C GLY A 114 -7.40 7.37 14.68
N GLY A 115 -6.40 8.25 14.64
CA GLY A 115 -6.54 9.70 14.83
C GLY A 115 -6.73 10.49 13.53
N ARG A 116 -7.14 9.84 12.44
CA ARG A 116 -7.34 10.46 11.13
C ARG A 116 -8.26 11.68 11.16
N ARG A 117 -7.89 12.70 10.39
CA ARG A 117 -8.66 13.91 10.15
C ARG A 117 -8.69 14.22 8.65
N PRO A 118 -9.79 14.80 8.13
CA PRO A 118 -9.84 15.22 6.74
C PRO A 118 -8.81 16.33 6.50
N LEU A 119 -8.21 16.33 5.32
CA LEU A 119 -7.37 17.43 4.87
C LEU A 119 -8.22 18.70 4.63
N PRO A 120 -7.67 19.90 4.87
CA PRO A 120 -8.34 21.17 4.60
C PRO A 120 -8.71 21.37 3.12
#